data_AF-A0A2D6ATY5-F1
#
_entry.id   AF-A0A2D6ATY5-F1
#
_cell.length_a   1.000
_cell.length_b   1.000
_cell.length_c   1.000
_cell.angle_alpha   90.00
_cell.angle_beta   90.00
_cell.angle_gamma   90.00
#
_symmetry.space_group_name_H-M   'P 1'
#
loop_
_entity.id
_entity.type
_entity.pdbx_description
1 polymer ?
#
loop_
_entity_poly.entity_id
_entity_poly.type
_entity_poly.pdbx_seq_one_letter_code
_entity_poly.pdbx_strand_id
1 'polypeptide(L)'
;MQINKGEYLFIYNSNMIQDKTAKGYILSIDHLKINERDVHKDHLTPKQVVEIAQYLNIPIKELFKKSAVSAYEQYADDDLIQILSFDPSKMKTPIILSSEHSFIVGSSYELIKEELSIHETT
;
A
#
# COMPACT_ATOMS: atom_id res chain seq x y z
N MET A 1 -6.93 -3.74 10.39
CA MET A 1 -6.68 -2.31 10.25
C MET A 1 -8.04 -1.68 10.11
N GLN A 2 -8.30 -0.62 10.87
CA GLN A 2 -9.56 0.08 10.77
C GLN A 2 -9.28 1.42 10.11
N ILE A 3 -9.93 1.66 8.97
CA ILE A 3 -9.85 2.92 8.23
C ILE A 3 -11.26 3.50 8.21
N ASN A 4 -11.43 4.69 8.80
CA ASN A 4 -12.74 5.33 8.85
C ASN A 4 -13.06 6.00 7.51
N LYS A 5 -14.34 6.32 7.31
CA LYS A 5 -14.77 7.07 6.13
C LYS A 5 -14.06 8.44 6.11
N GLY A 6 -13.51 8.81 4.96
CA GLY A 6 -12.74 10.05 4.78
C GLY A 6 -11.31 10.00 5.32
N GLU A 7 -10.84 8.82 5.76
CA GLU A 7 -9.44 8.58 6.11
C GLU A 7 -8.73 7.74 5.07
N TYR A 8 -7.44 8.01 4.92
CA TYR A 8 -6.56 7.23 4.06
C TYR A 8 -5.40 6.70 4.90
N LEU A 9 -4.96 5.49 4.62
CA LEU A 9 -3.74 4.92 5.15
C LEU A 9 -2.72 4.80 4.01
N PHE A 10 -1.65 5.58 4.10
CA PHE A 10 -0.51 5.52 3.21
C PHE A 10 0.53 4.53 3.77
N ILE A 11 0.66 3.39 3.10
CA ILE A 11 1.62 2.34 3.44
C ILE A 11 2.82 2.47 2.50
N TYR A 12 4.01 2.62 3.07
CA TYR A 12 5.22 2.90 2.29
C TYR A 12 6.45 2.26 2.93
N ASN A 13 7.51 2.11 2.15
CA ASN A 13 8.80 1.60 2.60
C ASN A 13 9.86 2.70 2.57
N SER A 14 10.25 3.23 3.74
CA SER A 14 11.26 4.31 3.80
C SER A 14 12.66 3.92 3.32
N ASN A 15 12.94 2.65 3.05
CA ASN A 15 14.20 2.25 2.40
C ASN A 15 14.16 2.45 0.88
N MET A 16 12.99 2.77 0.30
CA MET A 16 12.82 3.00 -1.14
C MET A 16 12.72 4.49 -1.47
N ILE A 17 13.53 4.93 -2.43
CA ILE A 17 13.56 6.35 -2.85
C ILE A 17 12.20 6.76 -3.44
N GLN A 18 11.59 5.90 -4.25
CA GLN A 18 10.29 6.18 -4.88
C GLN A 18 9.18 6.41 -3.83
N ASP A 19 9.15 5.59 -2.78
CA ASP A 19 8.21 5.71 -1.66
C ASP A 19 8.43 6.99 -0.84
N LYS A 20 9.68 7.39 -0.61
CA LYS A 20 9.98 8.69 0.03
C LYS A 20 9.46 9.86 -0.80
N THR A 21 9.61 9.79 -2.12
CA THR A 21 9.09 10.81 -3.03
C THR A 21 7.56 10.84 -2.98
N ALA A 22 6.90 9.67 -3.07
CA ALA A 22 5.44 9.57 -2.95
C ALA A 22 4.92 10.09 -1.60
N LYS A 23 5.64 9.84 -0.50
CA LYS A 23 5.36 10.41 0.82
C LYS A 23 5.33 11.94 0.80
N GLY A 24 6.31 12.57 0.16
CA GLY A 24 6.36 14.03 0.04
C GLY A 24 5.13 14.59 -0.67
N TYR A 25 4.68 13.94 -1.73
CA TYR A 25 3.47 14.34 -2.47
C TYR A 25 2.18 14.11 -1.69
N ILE A 26 1.97 12.91 -1.13
CA ILE A 26 0.70 12.61 -0.44
C ILE A 26 0.49 13.49 0.80
N LEU A 27 1.58 13.85 1.50
CA LEU A 27 1.53 14.71 2.67
C LEU A 27 1.36 16.19 2.35
N SER A 28 1.54 16.62 1.09
CA SER A 28 1.23 18.00 0.67
C SER A 28 -0.25 18.22 0.34
N ILE A 29 -1.08 17.19 0.42
CA ILE A 29 -2.51 17.28 0.12
C ILE A 29 -3.26 17.68 1.39
N ASP A 30 -3.42 19.00 1.58
CA ASP A 30 -3.88 19.60 2.85
C ASP A 30 -5.31 19.18 3.31
N HIS A 31 -6.15 18.69 2.40
CA HIS A 31 -7.54 18.37 2.69
C HIS A 31 -7.81 16.89 2.96
N LEU A 32 -6.79 16.01 2.83
CA LEU A 32 -6.93 14.59 3.11
C LEU A 32 -6.40 14.23 4.50
N LYS A 33 -7.16 13.44 5.25
CA LYS A 33 -6.70 12.87 6.51
C LYS A 33 -5.85 11.62 6.23
N ILE A 34 -4.55 11.83 6.04
CA ILE A 34 -3.58 10.76 5.76
C ILE A 34 -2.96 10.24 7.07
N ASN A 35 -3.15 8.94 7.34
CA ASN A 35 -2.38 8.18 8.31
C ASN A 35 -1.22 7.47 7.61
N GLU A 36 -0.10 7.28 8.30
CA GLU A 36 1.11 6.70 7.71
C GLU A 36 1.50 5.35 8.34
N ARG A 37 1.99 4.43 7.50
CA ARG A 37 2.61 3.16 7.93
C ARG A 37 3.90 2.91 7.17
N ASP A 38 5.02 3.01 7.87
CA ASP A 38 6.36 2.73 7.35
C ASP A 38 6.72 1.26 7.58
N VAL A 39 6.55 0.42 6.56
CA VAL A 39 6.74 -1.04 6.68
C VAL A 39 8.20 -1.44 6.90
N HIS A 40 9.15 -0.54 6.66
CA HIS A 40 10.56 -0.78 6.96
C HIS A 40 10.87 -0.61 8.44
N LYS A 41 10.14 0.28 9.14
CA LYS A 41 10.36 0.56 10.56
C LYS A 41 9.47 -0.27 11.47
N ASP A 42 8.26 -0.54 11.01
CA ASP A 42 7.26 -1.28 11.77
C ASP A 42 6.58 -2.32 10.86
N HIS A 43 7.06 -3.55 10.97
CA HIS A 43 6.66 -4.67 10.13
C HIS A 43 5.15 -4.94 10.23
N LEU A 44 4.59 -5.48 9.17
CA LEU A 44 3.17 -5.85 9.13
C LEU A 44 2.97 -7.21 9.79
N THR A 45 2.00 -7.31 10.70
CA THR A 45 1.54 -8.61 11.18
C THR A 45 0.90 -9.41 10.03
N PRO A 46 0.84 -10.77 10.12
CA PRO A 46 0.18 -11.60 9.12
C PRO A 46 -1.26 -11.16 8.83
N LYS A 47 -2.00 -10.79 9.88
CA LYS A 47 -3.35 -10.25 9.77
C LYS A 47 -3.40 -8.97 8.95
N GLN A 48 -2.46 -8.05 9.17
CA GLN A 48 -2.40 -6.79 8.41
C GLN A 48 -2.09 -7.04 6.93
N VAL A 49 -1.24 -8.00 6.59
CA VAL A 49 -0.98 -8.37 5.18
C VAL A 49 -2.28 -8.83 4.50
N VAL A 50 -3.05 -9.70 5.15
CA VAL A 50 -4.35 -10.16 4.64
C VAL A 50 -5.31 -8.99 4.46
N GLU A 51 -5.40 -8.09 5.44
CA GLU A 51 -6.27 -6.92 5.37
C GLU A 51 -5.88 -5.99 4.21
N ILE A 52 -4.59 -5.78 3.93
CA ILE A 52 -4.13 -5.00 2.77
C ILE A 52 -4.67 -5.61 1.47
N ALA A 53 -4.49 -6.93 1.28
CA ALA A 53 -4.98 -7.62 0.09
C ALA A 53 -6.50 -7.52 -0.07
N GLN A 54 -7.24 -7.61 1.05
CA GLN A 54 -8.69 -7.45 1.07
C GLN A 54 -9.14 -6.05 0.67
N TYR A 55 -8.50 -5.00 1.21
CA TYR A 55 -8.79 -3.61 0.82
C TYR A 55 -8.52 -3.37 -0.67
N LEU A 56 -7.45 -3.97 -1.21
CA LEU A 56 -7.09 -3.87 -2.63
C LEU A 56 -7.94 -4.78 -3.53
N ASN A 57 -8.70 -5.71 -2.95
CA ASN A 57 -9.44 -6.74 -3.67
C ASN A 57 -8.55 -7.55 -4.64
N ILE A 58 -7.36 -7.96 -4.18
CA ILE A 58 -6.40 -8.76 -4.95
C ILE A 58 -5.96 -10.01 -4.17
N PRO A 59 -5.51 -11.08 -4.85
CA PRO A 59 -4.85 -12.22 -4.21
C PRO A 59 -3.55 -11.83 -3.48
N ILE A 60 -3.17 -12.57 -2.42
CA ILE A 60 -1.93 -12.32 -1.64
C ILE A 60 -0.70 -12.25 -2.54
N LYS A 61 -0.56 -13.19 -3.49
CA LYS A 61 0.55 -13.22 -4.45
C LYS A 61 0.71 -11.93 -5.25
N GLU A 62 -0.37 -11.19 -5.49
CA GLU A 62 -0.32 -9.93 -6.24
C GLU A 62 0.21 -8.76 -5.42
N LEU A 63 0.33 -8.90 -4.09
CA LEU A 63 1.05 -7.94 -3.25
C LEU A 63 2.56 -7.98 -3.47
N PHE A 64 3.11 -9.04 -4.05
CA PHE A 64 4.55 -9.14 -4.31
C PHE A 64 4.97 -8.31 -5.52
N LYS A 65 6.16 -7.70 -5.45
CA LYS A 65 6.80 -7.05 -6.60
C LYS A 65 6.97 -8.04 -7.75
N LYS A 66 6.80 -7.58 -9.00
CA LYS A 66 6.89 -8.42 -10.22
C LYS A 66 8.19 -9.24 -10.31
N SER A 67 9.31 -8.68 -9.86
CA SER A 67 10.62 -9.37 -9.84
C SER A 67 10.66 -10.61 -8.94
N ALA A 68 9.68 -10.76 -8.05
CA ALA A 68 9.60 -11.82 -7.07
C ALA A 68 8.52 -12.86 -7.40
N VAL A 69 7.54 -12.53 -8.25
CA VAL A 69 6.33 -13.35 -8.46
C VAL A 69 6.64 -14.78 -8.91
N SER A 70 7.56 -14.96 -9.87
CA SER A 70 7.90 -16.29 -10.40
C SER A 70 8.55 -17.22 -9.36
N ALA A 71 9.23 -16.66 -8.35
CA ALA A 71 9.84 -17.45 -7.28
C ALA A 71 8.80 -17.99 -6.28
N TYR A 72 7.59 -17.44 -6.29
CA TYR A 72 6.57 -17.70 -5.28
C TYR A 72 5.27 -18.31 -5.83
N GLU A 73 5.21 -18.62 -7.14
CA GLU A 73 3.99 -19.14 -7.78
C GLU A 73 3.48 -20.45 -7.18
N GLN A 74 4.37 -21.26 -6.58
CA GLN A 74 4.02 -22.56 -5.99
C GLN A 74 3.74 -22.50 -4.49
N TYR A 75 3.91 -21.34 -3.86
CA TYR A 75 3.75 -21.20 -2.41
C TYR A 75 2.28 -21.04 -2.05
N ALA A 76 1.88 -21.60 -0.90
CA ALA A 76 0.55 -21.41 -0.37
C ALA A 76 0.40 -19.98 0.18
N ASP A 77 -0.83 -19.46 0.21
CA ASP A 77 -1.10 -18.10 0.70
C ASP A 77 -0.58 -17.88 2.13
N ASP A 78 -0.65 -18.88 3.00
CA ASP A 78 -0.12 -18.79 4.36
C ASP A 78 1.40 -18.53 4.37
N ASP A 79 2.16 -19.21 3.51
CA ASP A 79 3.60 -18.99 3.38
C ASP A 79 3.90 -17.60 2.82
N LEU A 80 3.13 -17.18 1.81
CA LEU A 80 3.25 -15.85 1.21
C LEU A 80 3.00 -14.74 2.22
N ILE A 81 1.97 -14.90 3.06
CA ILE A 81 1.64 -13.97 4.15
C ILE A 81 2.82 -13.88 5.11
N GLN A 82 3.38 -15.01 5.56
CA GLN A 82 4.53 -15.02 6.47
C GLN A 82 5.74 -14.32 5.86
N ILE A 83 6.01 -14.56 4.56
CA ILE A 83 7.12 -13.94 3.84
C ILE A 83 6.97 -12.41 3.83
N LEU A 84 5.78 -11.87 3.53
CA LEU A 84 5.54 -10.43 3.49
C LEU A 84 5.56 -9.79 4.88
N SER A 85 5.10 -10.50 5.91
CA SER A 85 5.19 -10.05 7.30
C SER A 85 6.62 -9.99 7.81
N PHE A 86 7.45 -10.96 7.42
CA PHE A 86 8.85 -11.01 7.82
C PHE A 86 9.73 -10.05 7.01
N ASP A 87 9.50 -9.94 5.70
CA ASP A 87 10.25 -9.08 4.80
C ASP A 87 9.33 -8.23 3.89
N PRO A 88 8.88 -7.07 4.39
CA PRO A 88 8.05 -6.15 3.64
C PRO A 88 8.72 -5.54 2.40
N SER A 89 10.04 -5.70 2.22
CA SER A 89 10.72 -5.20 1.01
C SER A 89 10.27 -5.90 -0.27
N LYS A 90 9.70 -7.10 -0.15
CA LYS A 90 9.12 -7.87 -1.25
C LYS A 90 7.73 -7.37 -1.66
N MET A 91 7.05 -6.62 -0.79
CA MET A 91 5.73 -6.05 -1.06
C MET A 91 5.82 -4.92 -2.09
N LYS A 92 4.81 -4.80 -2.94
CA LYS A 92 4.57 -3.61 -3.75
C LYS A 92 4.20 -2.46 -2.82
N THR A 93 5.02 -1.42 -2.81
CA THR A 93 4.75 -0.15 -2.14
C THR A 93 5.15 0.97 -3.11
N PRO A 94 4.56 2.18 -2.97
CA PRO A 94 3.57 2.59 -1.96
C PRO A 94 2.14 2.05 -2.22
N ILE A 95 1.32 2.03 -1.19
CA ILE A 95 -0.10 1.64 -1.22
C ILE A 95 -0.94 2.71 -0.52
N ILE A 96 -2.08 3.06 -1.12
CA ILE A 96 -3.14 3.85 -0.48
C ILE A 96 -4.31 2.93 -0.16
N LEU A 97 -4.71 2.90 1.11
CA LEU A 97 -5.95 2.23 1.52
C LEU A 97 -6.97 3.26 2.00
N SER A 98 -8.22 3.09 1.60
CA SER A 98 -9.37 3.83 2.13
C SER A 98 -10.62 2.96 2.11
N SER A 99 -11.71 3.44 2.72
CA SER A 99 -13.00 2.74 2.67
C SER A 99 -13.65 2.73 1.27
N GLU A 100 -13.26 3.64 0.38
CA GLU A 100 -13.94 3.86 -0.90
C GLU A 100 -13.06 3.46 -2.09
N HIS A 101 -11.78 3.85 -2.06
CA HIS A 101 -10.83 3.56 -3.13
C HIS A 101 -9.45 3.21 -2.55
N SER A 102 -9.00 1.99 -2.81
CA SER A 102 -7.69 1.50 -2.41
C SER A 102 -6.91 1.05 -3.63
N PHE A 103 -5.63 1.42 -3.72
CA PHE A 103 -4.80 1.14 -4.89
C PHE A 103 -3.31 1.09 -4.54
N ILE A 104 -2.56 0.39 -5.38
CA ILE A 104 -1.09 0.40 -5.36
C ILE A 104 -0.64 1.56 -6.21
N VAL A 105 0.22 2.43 -5.67
CA VAL A 105 0.68 3.63 -6.36
C VAL A 105 1.72 3.24 -7.41
N GLY A 106 1.37 3.31 -8.68
CA GLY A 106 2.27 3.05 -9.80
C GLY A 106 3.25 4.19 -10.08
N SER A 107 2.84 5.43 -9.80
CA SER A 107 3.69 6.62 -9.93
C SER A 107 3.18 7.80 -9.11
N SER A 108 4.04 8.81 -8.88
CA SER A 108 3.63 10.08 -8.28
C SER A 108 2.58 10.84 -9.12
N TYR A 109 2.52 10.61 -10.44
CA TYR A 109 1.49 11.18 -11.31
C TYR A 109 0.10 10.62 -11.02
N GLU A 110 0.01 9.33 -10.65
CA GLU A 110 -1.27 8.72 -10.26
C GLU A 110 -1.82 9.37 -9.00
N LEU A 111 -0.97 9.69 -8.02
CA LEU A 111 -1.41 10.42 -6.82
C LEU A 111 -2.04 11.78 -7.16
N ILE A 112 -1.44 12.53 -8.09
CA ILE A 112 -1.98 13.82 -8.57
C ILE A 112 -3.32 13.61 -9.30
N LYS A 113 -3.42 12.57 -10.13
CA LYS A 113 -4.66 12.27 -10.85
C LYS A 113 -5.80 11.90 -9.90
N GLU A 114 -5.50 11.11 -8.86
CA GLU A 114 -6.48 10.77 -7.83
C GLU A 114 -6.90 11.99 -7.02
N GLU A 115 -5.97 12.88 -6.64
CA GLU A 115 -6.29 14.17 -6.00
C GLU A 115 -7.27 15.00 -6.85
N LEU A 116 -6.99 15.15 -8.15
CA LEU A 116 -7.88 15.87 -9.08
C LEU A 116 -9.28 15.22 -9.16
N SER A 117 -9.34 13.89 -9.15
CA SER A 117 -10.61 13.15 -9.25
C SER A 117 -11.47 13.29 -7.97
N ILE A 118 -10.83 13.35 -6.80
CA ILE A 118 -11.49 13.61 -5.51
C ILE A 118 -12.04 15.05 -5.47
N HIS A 119 -11.33 16.01 -6.05
CA HIS A 119 -11.79 17.40 -6.11
C HIS A 119 -12.98 17.64 -7.05
N GLU A 120 -13.12 16.91 -8.15
CA GLU A 120 -14.26 17.07 -9.07
C GLU A 120 -15.59 16.58 -8.49
N THR A 121 -15.56 15.77 -7.42
CA THR A 121 -16.76 15.18 -6.80
C THR A 121 -17.23 15.90 -5.53
N THR A 122 -16.54 16.97 -5.11
CA THR A 122 -16.86 17.80 -3.94
C THR A 122 -17.41 19.16 -4.36
#